data_AF-A0A526QNN8-F1
#
_entry.id   AF-A0A526QNN8-F1
#
_cell.length_a   1.000
_cell.length_b   1.000
_cell.length_c   1.000
_cell.angle_alpha   90.00
_cell.angle_beta   90.00
_cell.angle_gamma   90.00
#
_symmetry.space_group_name_H-M   'P 1'
#
loop_
_entity.id
_entity.type
_entity.pdbx_description
1 polymer ?
#
loop_
_entity_poly.entity_id
_entity_poly.type
_entity_poly.pdbx_seq_one_letter_code
_entity_poly.pdbx_strand_id
1 'polypeptide(L)'
;MKMLFTATAVAFVAATAFAAQLIPVDLKQTALATFKPLPSKPAVADNPITPEKVALGKALFFDPRLSSSGIFSCNSCHNLATGGDDNRETSIGHGWQKGPRNAPTVFNAVFNNGQFWDGRAVD
;
A
#
# COMPACT_ATOMS: atom_id res chain seq x y z
N MET A 1 16.54 61.95 -2.90
CA MET A 1 16.95 60.79 -2.08
C MET A 1 15.81 60.06 -1.34
N LYS A 2 14.61 60.66 -1.15
CA LYS A 2 13.43 59.97 -0.57
C LYS A 2 12.62 59.10 -1.56
N MET A 3 12.76 59.32 -2.87
CA MET A 3 12.03 58.56 -3.90
C MET A 3 12.69 57.23 -4.30
N LEU A 4 13.91 56.94 -3.84
CA LEU A 4 14.62 55.70 -4.18
C LEU A 4 14.33 54.54 -3.21
N PHE A 5 13.79 54.83 -2.02
CA PHE A 5 13.49 53.81 -1.00
C PHE A 5 12.07 53.23 -1.11
N THR A 6 11.14 53.92 -1.78
CA THR A 6 9.76 53.43 -1.98
C THR A 6 9.66 52.42 -3.12
N ALA A 7 10.49 52.53 -4.16
CA ALA A 7 10.46 51.62 -5.31
C ALA A 7 10.92 50.19 -4.97
N THR A 8 11.88 50.05 -4.04
CA THR A 8 12.40 48.74 -3.59
C THR A 8 11.41 47.99 -2.68
N ALA A 9 10.62 48.70 -1.88
CA ALA A 9 9.60 48.09 -1.02
C ALA A 9 8.42 47.53 -1.85
N VAL A 10 8.03 48.20 -2.95
CA VAL A 10 6.94 47.74 -3.83
C VAL A 10 7.36 46.51 -4.65
N ALA A 11 8.61 46.44 -5.10
CA ALA A 11 9.12 45.27 -5.84
C ALA A 11 9.21 44.00 -4.96
N PHE A 12 9.48 44.14 -3.66
CA PHE A 12 9.57 43.00 -2.75
C PHE A 12 8.20 42.42 -2.37
N VAL A 13 7.16 43.26 -2.28
CA VAL A 13 5.78 42.82 -2.00
C VAL A 13 5.13 42.16 -3.22
N ALA A 14 5.48 42.56 -4.44
CA ALA A 14 4.96 41.92 -5.65
C ALA A 14 5.53 40.50 -5.85
N ALA A 15 6.78 40.25 -5.46
CA ALA A 15 7.44 38.95 -5.63
C ALA A 15 6.89 37.85 -4.70
N THR A 16 6.38 38.21 -3.51
CA THR A 16 5.81 37.23 -2.57
C THR A 16 4.40 36.79 -2.95
N ALA A 17 3.64 37.61 -3.69
CA ALA A 17 2.30 37.26 -4.15
C ALA A 17 2.29 36.18 -5.25
N PHE A 18 3.32 36.13 -6.10
CA PHE A 18 3.43 35.12 -7.17
C PHE A 18 3.82 33.73 -6.66
N ALA A 19 4.46 33.62 -5.50
CA ALA A 19 4.88 32.32 -4.94
C ALA A 19 3.71 31.51 -4.34
N ALA A 20 2.59 32.18 -3.98
CA ALA A 20 1.44 31.54 -3.34
C ALA A 20 0.49 30.81 -4.31
N GLN A 21 0.65 30.97 -5.63
CA GLN A 21 -0.24 30.41 -6.66
C GLN A 21 0.22 29.07 -7.26
N LEU A 22 1.29 28.47 -6.75
CA LEU A 22 1.80 27.18 -7.27
C LEU A 22 1.15 25.95 -6.60
N ILE A 23 0.32 26.12 -5.58
CA ILE A 23 -0.50 25.03 -5.05
C ILE A 23 -1.80 25.04 -5.88
N PRO A 24 -2.10 23.97 -6.64
CA PRO A 24 -3.38 23.89 -7.35
C PRO A 24 -4.50 24.13 -6.35
N VAL A 25 -5.32 25.16 -6.62
CA VAL A 25 -6.47 25.55 -5.78
C VAL A 25 -7.49 24.41 -5.64
N ASP A 26 -7.27 23.30 -6.35
CA ASP A 26 -8.14 22.15 -6.39
C ASP A 26 -7.43 20.77 -6.27
N LEU A 27 -6.42 20.69 -5.39
CA LEU A 27 -5.73 19.43 -5.09
C LEU A 27 -6.69 18.34 -4.57
N LYS A 28 -7.71 18.74 -3.81
CA LYS A 28 -8.73 17.83 -3.27
C LYS A 28 -9.56 17.20 -4.38
N GLN A 29 -10.05 17.97 -5.36
CA GLN A 29 -10.84 17.40 -6.45
C GLN A 29 -9.99 16.51 -7.35
N THR A 30 -8.74 16.91 -7.62
CA THR A 30 -7.79 16.06 -8.36
C THR A 30 -7.60 14.71 -7.65
N ALA A 31 -7.44 14.71 -6.33
CA ALA A 31 -7.34 13.49 -5.54
C ALA A 31 -8.63 12.64 -5.61
N LEU A 32 -9.81 13.25 -5.49
CA LEU A 32 -11.10 12.55 -5.58
C LEU A 32 -11.39 11.99 -6.99
N ALA A 33 -10.83 12.60 -8.04
CA ALA A 33 -10.93 12.10 -9.40
C ALA A 33 -9.97 10.93 -9.69
N THR A 34 -8.83 10.87 -8.97
CA THR A 34 -7.76 9.89 -9.21
C THR A 34 -7.88 8.67 -8.30
N PHE A 35 -8.17 8.90 -7.02
CA PHE A 35 -8.21 7.86 -5.99
C PHE A 35 -9.65 7.55 -5.58
N LYS A 36 -9.86 6.32 -5.12
CA LYS A 36 -11.13 5.89 -4.55
C LYS A 36 -10.89 5.39 -3.12
N PRO A 37 -11.83 5.64 -2.19
CA PRO A 37 -11.77 4.99 -0.89
C PRO A 37 -11.91 3.47 -1.06
N LEU A 38 -11.38 2.72 -0.09
CA LEU A 38 -11.60 1.28 -0.06
C LEU A 38 -13.10 0.98 0.08
N PRO A 39 -13.64 0.02 -0.67
CA PRO A 39 -15.03 -0.38 -0.53
C PRO A 39 -15.24 -1.10 0.81
N SER A 40 -16.48 -1.08 1.31
CA SER A 40 -16.83 -1.79 2.55
C SER A 40 -16.79 -3.32 2.42
N LYS A 41 -16.90 -3.84 1.19
CA LYS A 41 -16.77 -5.26 0.86
C LYS A 41 -15.99 -5.43 -0.44
N PRO A 42 -15.01 -6.34 -0.51
CA PRO A 42 -14.35 -6.65 -1.77
C PRO A 42 -15.27 -7.48 -2.66
N ALA A 43 -15.18 -7.26 -3.97
CA ALA A 43 -15.77 -8.15 -4.97
C ALA A 43 -14.73 -9.22 -5.31
N VAL A 44 -15.05 -10.49 -5.05
CA VAL A 44 -14.24 -11.63 -5.48
C VAL A 44 -15.09 -12.41 -6.48
N ALA A 45 -14.68 -12.39 -7.75
CA ALA A 45 -15.39 -13.09 -8.82
C ALA A 45 -15.45 -14.60 -8.52
N ASP A 46 -16.64 -15.18 -8.73
CA ASP A 46 -16.88 -16.62 -8.60
C ASP A 46 -16.51 -17.25 -7.24
N ASN A 47 -16.33 -16.43 -6.20
CA ASN A 47 -16.05 -16.90 -4.84
C ASN A 47 -16.91 -16.16 -3.80
N PRO A 48 -18.15 -16.60 -3.58
CA PRO A 48 -19.05 -15.99 -2.59
C PRO A 48 -18.44 -15.99 -1.19
N ILE A 49 -18.40 -14.82 -0.54
CA ILE A 49 -17.94 -14.67 0.85
C ILE A 49 -19.06 -15.11 1.78
N THR A 50 -18.85 -16.19 2.52
CA THR A 50 -19.77 -16.74 3.53
C THR A 50 -19.07 -16.82 4.88
N PRO A 51 -19.79 -16.71 6.02
CA PRO A 51 -19.19 -16.84 7.35
C PRO A 51 -18.37 -18.13 7.52
N GLU A 52 -18.84 -19.24 6.97
CA GLU A 52 -18.21 -20.55 7.05
C GLU A 52 -16.90 -20.58 6.25
N LYS A 53 -16.88 -20.02 5.04
CA LYS A 53 -15.62 -19.88 4.26
C LYS A 53 -14.64 -18.93 4.93
N VAL A 54 -15.11 -17.84 5.55
CA VAL A 54 -14.24 -16.92 6.29
C VAL A 54 -13.61 -17.64 7.49
N ALA A 55 -14.40 -18.42 8.24
CA ALA A 55 -13.88 -19.20 9.36
C ALA A 55 -12.87 -20.26 8.92
N LEU A 56 -13.17 -20.99 7.83
CA LEU A 56 -12.24 -21.97 7.25
C LEU A 56 -10.97 -21.32 6.73
N GLY A 57 -11.08 -20.23 5.95
CA GLY A 57 -9.95 -19.48 5.42
C GLY A 57 -9.06 -18.94 6.53
N LYS A 58 -9.66 -18.44 7.61
CA LYS A 58 -8.92 -18.04 8.82
C LYS A 58 -8.18 -19.24 9.42
N ALA A 59 -8.82 -20.39 9.61
CA ALA A 59 -8.14 -21.57 10.15
C ALA A 59 -6.92 -21.95 9.30
N LEU A 60 -7.07 -21.99 7.97
CA LEU A 60 -6.00 -22.31 7.02
C LEU A 60 -4.86 -21.27 7.03
N PHE A 61 -5.18 -19.98 7.12
CA PHE A 61 -4.18 -18.90 7.13
C PHE A 61 -3.18 -19.03 8.29
N PHE A 62 -3.65 -19.57 9.42
CA PHE A 62 -2.85 -19.78 10.62
C PHE A 62 -2.37 -21.23 10.80
N ASP A 63 -2.66 -22.14 9.87
CA ASP A 63 -2.33 -23.56 10.01
C ASP A 63 -0.93 -23.87 9.44
N PRO A 64 0.07 -24.20 10.27
CA PRO A 64 1.41 -24.47 9.78
C PRO A 64 1.53 -25.85 9.13
N ARG A 65 0.53 -26.74 9.29
CA ARG A 65 0.49 -28.09 8.69
C ARG A 65 0.36 -28.05 7.17
N LEU A 66 0.03 -26.90 6.60
CA LEU A 66 0.07 -26.68 5.15
C LEU A 66 1.51 -26.64 4.60
N SER A 67 2.50 -26.32 5.43
CA SER A 67 3.92 -26.41 5.05
C SER A 67 4.45 -27.84 5.19
N SER A 68 5.37 -28.25 4.31
CA SER A 68 6.06 -29.55 4.40
C SER A 68 6.77 -29.78 5.74
N SER A 69 7.25 -28.70 6.36
CA SER A 69 7.89 -28.73 7.68
C SER A 69 6.93 -28.72 8.86
N GLY A 70 5.65 -28.36 8.67
CA GLY A 70 4.72 -28.14 9.77
C GLY A 70 5.04 -26.92 10.67
N ILE A 71 5.94 -26.03 10.23
CA ILE A 71 6.45 -24.88 11.01
C ILE A 71 5.90 -23.54 10.51
N PHE A 72 5.69 -23.40 9.20
CA PHE A 72 5.31 -22.13 8.56
C PHE A 72 3.84 -22.14 8.14
N SER A 73 3.13 -21.05 8.42
CA SER A 73 1.78 -20.76 7.92
C SER A 73 1.81 -19.49 7.05
N CYS A 74 0.67 -19.09 6.48
CA CYS A 74 0.58 -17.80 5.79
C CYS A 74 0.96 -16.64 6.73
N ASN A 75 0.49 -16.69 7.99
CA ASN A 75 0.79 -15.67 8.99
C ASN A 75 2.27 -15.59 9.40
N SER A 76 3.09 -16.60 9.09
CA SER A 76 4.54 -16.55 9.39
C SER A 76 5.26 -15.49 8.55
N CYS A 77 4.79 -15.24 7.32
CA CYS A 77 5.33 -14.23 6.42
C CYS A 77 4.38 -13.03 6.19
N HIS A 78 3.10 -13.19 6.49
CA HIS A 78 2.08 -12.16 6.33
C HIS A 78 1.37 -11.91 7.65
N ASN A 79 2.10 -11.37 8.62
CA ASN A 79 1.63 -11.29 9.99
C ASN A 79 0.60 -10.17 10.16
N LEU A 80 -0.65 -10.55 10.41
CA LEU A 80 -1.76 -9.60 10.53
C LEU A 80 -1.61 -8.62 11.70
N ALA A 81 -0.79 -8.93 12.71
CA ALA A 81 -0.57 -8.06 13.86
C ALA A 81 0.51 -6.98 13.60
N THR A 82 1.34 -7.14 12.56
CA THR A 82 2.52 -6.28 12.33
C THR A 82 2.54 -5.63 10.96
N GLY A 83 1.37 -5.43 10.34
CA GLY A 83 1.25 -4.75 9.05
C GLY A 83 0.91 -5.66 7.87
N GLY A 84 0.73 -6.97 8.11
CA GLY A 84 0.35 -7.94 7.08
C GLY A 84 1.52 -8.47 6.25
N ASP A 85 2.76 -8.09 6.57
CA ASP A 85 4.01 -8.61 6.04
C ASP A 85 4.87 -9.22 7.17
N ASP A 86 6.16 -9.46 6.92
CA ASP A 86 7.08 -10.05 7.90
C ASP A 86 8.13 -9.08 8.46
N ASN A 87 8.07 -7.79 8.10
CA ASN A 87 9.06 -6.77 8.46
C ASN A 87 10.52 -7.18 8.18
N ARG A 88 10.78 -7.94 7.12
CA ARG A 88 12.13 -8.31 6.68
C ARG A 88 12.44 -7.76 5.30
N GLU A 89 13.74 -7.57 5.03
CA GLU A 89 14.20 -7.27 3.66
C GLU A 89 13.74 -8.36 2.68
N THR A 90 13.94 -9.63 3.04
CA THR A 90 13.34 -10.77 2.34
C THR A 90 12.98 -11.87 3.34
N SER A 91 12.00 -12.70 2.98
CA SER A 91 11.46 -13.71 3.89
C SER A 91 12.38 -14.90 4.11
N ILE A 92 12.23 -15.56 5.26
CA ILE A 92 12.86 -16.84 5.57
C ILE A 92 11.79 -17.94 5.43
N GLY A 93 12.06 -18.93 4.59
CA GLY A 93 11.14 -20.03 4.29
C GLY A 93 11.60 -21.37 4.86
N HIS A 94 11.09 -22.43 4.23
CA HIS A 94 11.42 -23.81 4.57
C HIS A 94 12.94 -24.06 4.63
N GLY A 95 13.36 -24.87 5.62
CA GLY A 95 14.78 -25.14 5.84
C GLY A 95 15.59 -23.91 6.27
N TRP A 96 14.92 -22.87 6.78
CA TRP A 96 15.53 -21.61 7.19
C TRP A 96 16.24 -20.86 6.05
N GLN A 97 15.82 -21.11 4.80
CA GLN A 97 16.42 -20.49 3.63
C GLN A 97 15.92 -19.06 3.44
N LYS A 98 16.84 -18.11 3.18
CA LYS A 98 16.51 -16.73 2.83
C LYS A 98 16.02 -16.68 1.38
N GLY A 99 14.80 -16.22 1.17
CA GLY A 99 14.20 -16.02 -0.14
C GLY A 99 14.72 -14.77 -0.85
N PRO A 100 14.45 -14.62 -2.16
CA PRO A 100 14.98 -13.52 -2.96
C PRO A 100 14.09 -12.27 -2.99
N ARG A 101 12.95 -12.26 -2.28
CA ARG A 101 11.94 -11.18 -2.33
C ARG A 101 11.38 -10.85 -0.95
N ASN A 102 10.99 -9.60 -0.76
CA ASN A 102 10.19 -9.14 0.36
C ASN A 102 8.78 -9.74 0.27
N ALA A 103 8.18 -10.09 1.41
CA ALA A 103 6.76 -10.45 1.47
C ALA A 103 5.92 -9.16 1.45
N PRO A 104 5.07 -8.93 0.43
CA PRO A 104 4.16 -7.79 0.45
C PRO A 104 3.09 -7.98 1.53
N THR A 105 2.44 -6.90 1.96
CA THR A 105 1.33 -7.01 2.90
C THR A 105 0.12 -7.73 2.28
N VAL A 106 -0.57 -8.57 3.07
CA VAL A 106 -1.88 -9.13 2.68
C VAL A 106 -3.03 -8.13 2.80
N PHE A 107 -2.82 -7.01 3.49
CA PHE A 107 -3.86 -5.99 3.60
C PHE A 107 -4.12 -5.35 2.24
N ASN A 108 -5.39 -5.34 1.83
CA ASN A 108 -5.87 -4.78 0.57
C ASN A 108 -5.33 -5.49 -0.69
N ALA A 109 -4.62 -6.62 -0.56
CA ALA A 109 -4.05 -7.35 -1.69
C ALA A 109 -5.09 -7.80 -2.73
N VAL A 110 -6.34 -8.00 -2.30
CA VAL A 110 -7.49 -8.32 -3.18
C VAL A 110 -7.76 -7.27 -4.26
N PHE A 111 -7.26 -6.05 -4.10
CA PHE A 111 -7.44 -4.96 -5.07
C PHE A 111 -6.25 -4.79 -6.03
N ASN A 112 -5.19 -5.59 -5.85
CA ASN A 112 -4.01 -5.53 -6.72
C ASN A 112 -4.28 -6.28 -8.02
N ASN A 113 -3.88 -5.70 -9.15
CA ASN A 113 -3.90 -6.39 -10.44
C ASN A 113 -2.66 -7.29 -10.63
N GLY A 114 -1.48 -6.78 -10.28
CA GLY A 114 -0.22 -7.53 -10.37
C GLY A 114 0.07 -8.29 -9.07
N GLN A 115 0.33 -9.58 -9.19
CA GLN A 115 0.66 -10.44 -8.03
C GLN A 115 2.14 -10.80 -7.91
N PHE A 116 2.90 -10.72 -9.01
CA PHE A 116 4.34 -10.95 -9.00
C PHE A 116 5.11 -9.63 -8.86
N TRP A 117 6.22 -9.69 -8.13
CA TRP A 117 7.12 -8.54 -7.93
C TRP A 117 7.72 -7.99 -9.22
N ASP A 118 8.02 -8.86 -10.17
CA ASP A 118 8.80 -8.52 -11.37
C ASP A 118 8.14 -8.98 -12.67
N GLY A 119 6.83 -9.26 -12.64
CA GLY A 119 6.00 -9.43 -13.85
C GLY A 119 6.43 -10.55 -14.80
N ARG A 120 7.16 -11.57 -14.31
CA ARG A 120 7.66 -12.66 -15.16
C ARG A 120 6.58 -13.63 -15.65
N ALA A 121 5.41 -13.62 -15.03
CA ALA A 121 4.27 -14.37 -15.56
C ALA A 121 3.51 -13.48 -16.54
N VAL A 122 3.09 -14.06 -17.66
CA VAL A 122 2.04 -13.46 -18.50
C VAL A 122 0.74 -13.51 -17.73
N ASP A 123 0.10 -12.36 -17.57
CA ASP A 123 -1.24 -12.22 -16.97
C ASP A 123 -2.31 -12.96 -17.78
#